data_AF-A0A4S2HBS0-F1
#
_entry.id   AF-A0A4S2HBS0-F1
#
_cell.length_a   1.000
_cell.length_b   1.000
_cell.length_c   1.000
_cell.angle_alpha   90.00
_cell.angle_beta   90.00
_cell.angle_gamma   90.00
#
_symmetry.space_group_name_H-M   'P 1'
#
loop_
_entity.id
_entity.type
_entity.pdbx_description
1 polymer ?
#
loop_
_entity_poly.entity_id
_entity_poly.type
_entity_poly.pdbx_seq_one_letter_code
_entity_poly.pdbx_strand_id
1 'polypeptide(L)'
;MVKMTQEDRQYFKNGVKTLCGTELLFAIRVIEDKDLIKVIDSKDLEFMKKELGRQAGAIWAKLLRALKKLDFKEAERILRGGTGK
;
A
#
# COMPACT_ATOMS: atom_id res chain seq x y z
N MET A 1 16.71 -13.28 -10.93
CA MET A 1 16.24 -11.94 -10.52
C MET A 1 15.13 -11.55 -11.48
N VAL A 2 13.92 -11.38 -10.96
CA VAL A 2 12.73 -11.01 -11.75
C VAL A 2 12.72 -9.49 -11.91
N LYS A 3 12.50 -9.02 -13.14
CA LYS A 3 12.36 -7.60 -13.46
C LYS A 3 10.93 -7.30 -13.86
N MET A 4 10.40 -6.21 -13.33
CA MET A 4 9.09 -5.71 -13.72
C MET A 4 9.18 -5.03 -15.08
N THR A 5 8.27 -5.37 -15.97
CA THR A 5 8.03 -4.57 -17.18
C THR A 5 7.39 -3.23 -16.82
N GLN A 6 7.31 -2.32 -17.79
CA GLN A 6 6.58 -1.06 -17.59
C GLN A 6 5.08 -1.31 -17.31
N GLU A 7 4.51 -2.33 -17.93
CA GLU A 7 3.12 -2.76 -17.69
C GLU A 7 2.94 -3.25 -16.26
N ASP A 8 3.84 -4.12 -15.77
CA ASP A 8 3.82 -4.61 -14.38
C ASP A 8 3.91 -3.46 -13.37
N ARG A 9 4.79 -2.48 -13.63
CA ARG A 9 4.93 -1.30 -12.77
C ARG A 9 3.65 -0.47 -12.74
N GLN A 10 3.00 -0.31 -13.88
CA GLN A 10 1.74 0.43 -13.97
C GLN A 10 0.60 -0.33 -13.29
N TYR A 11 0.53 -1.65 -13.46
CA TYR A 11 -0.42 -2.52 -12.78
C TYR A 11 -0.24 -2.44 -11.26
N PHE A 12 0.99 -2.59 -10.77
CA PHE A 12 1.33 -2.47 -9.34
C PHE A 12 0.93 -1.10 -8.78
N LYS A 13 1.30 -0.02 -9.47
CA LYS A 13 0.96 1.35 -9.05
C LYS A 13 -0.55 1.57 -8.95
N ASN A 14 -1.32 1.00 -9.88
CA ASN A 14 -2.78 1.11 -9.86
C ASN A 14 -3.38 0.29 -8.70
N GLY A 15 -2.90 -0.94 -8.48
CA GLY A 15 -3.34 -1.78 -7.36
C GLY A 15 -3.01 -1.19 -5.99
N VAL A 16 -1.80 -0.65 -5.80
CA VAL A 16 -1.41 -0.04 -4.51
C VAL A 16 -2.33 1.10 -4.09
N LYS A 17 -2.84 1.88 -5.05
CA LYS A 17 -3.76 2.99 -4.76
C LYS A 17 -5.12 2.55 -4.22
N THR A 18 -5.53 1.31 -4.48
CA THR A 18 -6.82 0.78 -4.03
C THR A 18 -6.76 0.19 -2.62
N LEU A 19 -5.56 -0.07 -2.08
CA LEU A 19 -5.40 -0.71 -0.78
C LEU A 19 -5.90 0.18 0.36
N CYS A 20 -6.61 -0.43 1.32
CA CYS A 20 -6.88 0.15 2.62
C CYS A 20 -5.70 -0.05 3.59
N GLY A 21 -5.81 0.45 4.82
CA GLY A 21 -4.70 0.44 5.78
C GLY A 21 -4.16 -0.96 6.09
N THR A 22 -5.05 -1.93 6.33
CA THR A 22 -4.68 -3.31 6.67
C THR A 22 -4.07 -4.06 5.49
N GLU A 23 -4.62 -3.90 4.29
CA GLU A 23 -4.06 -4.47 3.06
C GLU A 23 -2.69 -3.89 2.74
N LEU A 24 -2.51 -2.59 2.94
CA LEU A 24 -1.21 -1.93 2.76
C LEU A 24 -0.16 -2.49 3.73
N LEU A 25 -0.52 -2.66 5.01
CA LEU A 25 0.38 -3.26 6.00
C LEU A 25 0.78 -4.69 5.62
N PHE A 26 -0.17 -5.47 5.11
CA PHE A 26 0.11 -6.82 4.60
C PHE A 26 1.07 -6.76 3.40
N ALA A 27 0.81 -5.91 2.42
CA ALA A 27 1.66 -5.77 1.23
C ALA A 27 3.10 -5.32 1.58
N ILE A 28 3.26 -4.39 2.52
CA ILE A 28 4.58 -3.97 3.02
C ILE A 28 5.33 -5.18 3.61
N ARG A 29 4.67 -5.96 4.47
CA ARG A 29 5.31 -7.15 5.09
C ARG A 29 5.75 -8.19 4.07
N VAL A 30 4.93 -8.44 3.04
CA VAL A 30 5.28 -9.37 1.95
C VAL A 30 6.52 -8.87 1.21
N ILE A 31 6.59 -7.58 0.90
CA ILE A 31 7.74 -7.01 0.16
C ILE A 31 8.99 -6.92 1.04
N GLU A 32 8.84 -6.79 2.35
CA GLU A 32 9.96 -6.76 3.29
C GLU A 32 10.43 -8.15 3.73
N ASP A 33 9.75 -9.21 3.28
CA ASP A 33 10.17 -10.57 3.53
C ASP A 33 11.58 -10.83 2.96
N LYS A 34 12.45 -11.41 3.80
CA LYS A 34 13.87 -11.57 3.51
C LYS A 34 14.14 -12.51 2.34
N ASP A 35 13.24 -13.43 2.05
CA ASP A 35 13.39 -14.38 0.96
C ASP A 35 12.81 -13.83 -0.34
N LEU A 36 11.73 -13.04 -0.27
CA LEU A 36 11.19 -12.35 -1.43
C LEU A 36 12.09 -11.20 -1.92
N ILE A 37 12.71 -10.43 -1.02
CA ILE A 37 13.62 -9.33 -1.41
C ILE A 37 14.77 -9.82 -2.30
N LYS A 38 15.30 -11.03 -2.06
CA LYS A 38 16.47 -11.57 -2.78
C LYS A 38 16.19 -11.83 -4.26
N VAL A 39 14.93 -12.02 -4.65
CA VAL A 39 14.56 -12.38 -6.03
C VAL A 39 14.11 -11.18 -6.87
N ILE A 40 13.84 -10.03 -6.25
CA ILE A 40 13.37 -8.79 -6.90
C ILE A 40 14.58 -7.92 -7.27
N ASP A 41 14.56 -7.32 -8.47
CA ASP A 41 15.55 -6.32 -8.87
C ASP A 41 15.54 -5.11 -7.92
N SER A 42 16.71 -4.59 -7.56
CA SER A 42 16.83 -3.51 -6.57
C SER A 42 16.08 -2.23 -6.97
N LYS A 43 16.06 -1.88 -8.27
CA LYS A 43 15.33 -0.70 -8.75
C LYS A 43 13.83 -0.91 -8.70
N ASP A 44 13.37 -2.14 -8.95
CA ASP A 44 11.96 -2.50 -8.82
C ASP A 44 11.53 -2.50 -7.35
N LEU A 45 12.38 -3.00 -6.45
CA LEU A 45 12.13 -2.96 -5.01
C LEU A 45 12.01 -1.51 -4.49
N GLU A 46 12.92 -0.62 -4.91
CA GLU A 46 12.83 0.81 -4.60
C GLU A 46 11.55 1.44 -5.13
N PHE A 47 11.16 1.11 -6.37
CA PHE A 47 9.91 1.57 -6.96
C PHE A 47 8.70 1.09 -6.14
N MET A 48 8.65 -0.19 -5.78
CA MET A 48 7.55 -0.76 -5.01
C MET A 48 7.41 -0.09 -3.64
N LYS A 49 8.53 0.05 -2.91
CA LYS A 49 8.56 0.74 -1.61
C LYS A 49 8.09 2.20 -1.73
N LYS A 50 8.47 2.89 -2.80
CA LYS A 50 8.06 4.27 -3.05
C LYS A 50 6.55 4.40 -3.26
N GLU A 51 5.94 3.53 -4.07
CA GLU A 51 4.49 3.58 -4.29
C GLU A 51 3.69 3.17 -3.04
N LEU A 52 4.14 2.15 -2.30
CA LEU A 52 3.54 1.79 -1.01
C LEU A 52 3.62 2.94 0.00
N GLY A 53 4.77 3.61 0.10
CA GLY A 53 4.95 4.76 0.98
C GLY A 53 4.03 5.94 0.63
N ARG A 54 3.77 6.17 -0.67
CA ARG A 54 2.78 7.18 -1.11
C ARG A 54 1.37 6.84 -0.64
N GLN A 55 0.96 5.58 -0.78
CA GLN A 55 -0.35 5.15 -0.29
C GLN A 55 -0.43 5.25 1.23
N ALA A 56 0.64 4.89 1.96
CA ALA A 56 0.73 5.03 3.41
C ALA A 56 0.45 6.48 3.83
N GLY A 57 1.13 7.45 3.19
CA GLY A 57 0.92 8.87 3.45
C GLY A 57 -0.52 9.33 3.15
N ALA A 58 -1.11 8.85 2.05
CA ALA A 58 -2.49 9.18 1.70
C ALA A 58 -3.52 8.63 2.70
N ILE A 59 -3.32 7.40 3.16
CA ILE A 59 -4.15 6.76 4.20
C ILE A 59 -4.00 7.51 5.53
N TRP A 60 -2.77 7.79 5.96
CA TRP A 60 -2.51 8.53 7.20
C TRP A 60 -3.17 9.91 7.20
N ALA A 61 -3.06 10.66 6.10
CA ALA A 61 -3.70 11.96 5.99
C ALA A 61 -5.23 11.88 6.13
N LYS A 62 -5.86 10.86 5.54
CA LYS A 62 -7.32 10.64 5.68
C LYS A 62 -7.69 10.24 7.10
N LEU A 63 -6.93 9.31 7.69
CA LEU A 63 -7.17 8.80 9.04
C LEU A 63 -7.06 9.91 10.09
N LEU A 64 -6.02 10.75 10.03
CA LEU A 64 -5.85 11.87 10.96
C LEU A 64 -7.00 12.89 10.87
N ARG A 65 -7.52 13.14 9.65
CA ARG A 65 -8.68 14.02 9.45
C ARG A 65 -9.96 13.42 10.05
N ALA A 66 -10.17 12.12 9.90
CA ALA A 66 -11.32 11.42 10.49
C ALA A 66 -11.24 11.43 12.02
N LEU A 67 -10.08 11.09 12.59
CA LEU A 67 -9.86 11.12 14.03
C LEU A 67 -10.02 12.52 14.63
N LYS A 68 -9.52 13.56 13.97
CA LYS A 68 -9.71 14.96 14.40
C LYS A 68 -11.19 15.37 14.46
N LYS A 69 -12.02 14.77 13.60
CA LYS A 69 -13.48 14.99 13.57
C LYS A 69 -14.25 14.02 14.48
N LEU A 70 -13.56 13.12 15.20
CA LEU A 70 -14.16 12.01 15.96
C LEU A 70 -15.04 11.09 15.10
N ASP A 71 -14.79 11.03 13.79
CA ASP A 71 -15.50 10.15 12.86
C ASP A 71 -14.84 8.76 12.86
N PHE A 72 -15.14 7.98 13.90
CA PHE A 72 -14.57 6.65 14.08
C PHE A 72 -15.04 5.65 13.02
N LYS A 73 -16.23 5.84 12.45
CA LYS A 73 -16.74 5.00 11.36
C LYS A 73 -15.90 5.18 10.10
N GLU A 74 -15.58 6.42 9.74
CA GLU A 74 -14.69 6.71 8.62
C GLU A 74 -13.26 6.25 8.91
N ALA A 75 -12.76 6.43 10.14
CA ALA A 75 -11.44 5.92 10.53
C ALA A 75 -11.35 4.39 10.38
N GLU A 76 -12.37 3.65 10.81
CA GLU A 76 -12.46 2.20 10.61
C GLU A 76 -12.50 1.83 9.12
N ARG A 77 -13.33 2.51 8.33
CA ARG A 77 -13.41 2.29 6.88
C ARG A 77 -12.09 2.54 6.15
N ILE A 78 -11.31 3.55 6.56
CA ILE A 78 -9.99 3.83 6.00
C ILE A 78 -9.00 2.69 6.30
N LEU A 79 -9.07 2.12 7.51
CA LEU A 79 -8.17 1.06 7.96
C LEU A 79 -8.54 -0.31 7.39
N ARG A 80 -9.83 -0.66 7.41
CA ARG A 80 -10.33 -1.99 7.03
C ARG A 80 -10.85 -2.07 5.60
N GLY A 81 -10.97 -0.93 4.92
CA GLY A 81 -11.67 -0.84 3.65
C GLY A 81 -13.19 -0.68 3.85
N GLY A 82 -13.92 -0.51 2.76
CA GLY A 82 -15.37 -0.63 2.81
C GLY A 82 -15.74 -2.11 2.88
N THR A 83 -16.67 -2.48 3.75
CA THR A 83 -17.45 -3.70 3.52
C THR A 83 -18.19 -3.47 2.22
N GLY A 84 -17.74 -4.11 1.13
CA GLY A 84 -18.50 -4.12 -0.11
C GLY A 84 -19.93 -4.52 0.22
N LYS A 85 -20.89 -3.69 -0.21
CA LYS A 85 -22.21 -4.18 -0.55
C LYS A 85 -22.14 -4.65 -2.00
#